data_AF-A0AAE5XM80-F1
#
_entry.id   AF-A0AAE5XM80-F1
#
_cell.length_a   1.000
_cell.length_b   1.000
_cell.length_c   1.000
_cell.angle_alpha   90.00
_cell.angle_beta   90.00
_cell.angle_gamma   90.00
#
_symmetry.space_group_name_H-M   'P 1'
#
loop_
_entity.id
_entity.type
_entity.pdbx_description
1 polymer ?
#
loop_
_entity_poly.entity_id
_entity_poly.type
_entity_poly.pdbx_seq_one_letter_code
_entity_poly.pdbx_strand_id
1 'polypeptide(L)'
;MSSIFGHALIGAAIGDNAKPESKSEQLFLSLFFMGLVVCPDLDYLLTWCFGVNIAPRYTHSIGASLVIACIGLGLKKYVFVKRLRNANSLLICVASIAHVLMDYCVGVHKNPIFWPLTDSVYALNHGFLPSAGKLDILNFYFWRNLIIEMGILVPVAAFISARGRNTLKKRVYIAILAVGVLMLCGYISIGLSR
;
A
#
# COMPACT_ATOMS: atom_id res chain seq x y z
N MET A 1 -0.08 -8.08 -8.30
CA MET A 1 0.37 -7.14 -7.25
C MET A 1 -0.64 -6.02 -7.25
N SER A 2 -0.85 -5.38 -6.10
CA SER A 2 -1.70 -4.19 -6.01
C SER A 2 -1.00 -3.07 -6.79
N SER A 3 -1.74 -2.10 -7.31
CA SER A 3 -1.10 -1.02 -8.04
C SER A 3 -0.23 -0.16 -7.11
N ILE A 4 0.83 0.43 -7.69
CA ILE A 4 1.66 1.43 -7.03
C ILE A 4 0.84 2.61 -6.50
N PHE A 5 -0.27 2.96 -7.17
CA PHE A 5 -1.20 4.00 -6.74
C PHE A 5 -1.93 3.60 -5.46
N GLY A 6 -2.36 2.34 -5.37
CA GLY A 6 -2.93 1.77 -4.16
C GLY A 6 -1.97 1.81 -2.99
N HIS A 7 -0.75 1.30 -3.18
CA HIS A 7 0.30 1.32 -2.16
C HIS A 7 0.60 2.74 -1.68
N ALA A 8 0.78 3.68 -2.60
CA ALA A 8 1.02 5.08 -2.28
C ALA A 8 -0.15 5.70 -1.51
N LEU A 9 -1.40 5.44 -1.92
CA LEU A 9 -2.59 5.94 -1.24
C LEU A 9 -2.67 5.45 0.22
N ILE A 10 -2.45 4.16 0.46
CA ILE A 10 -2.44 3.59 1.81
C ILE A 10 -1.28 4.15 2.63
N GLY A 11 -0.08 4.30 2.05
CA GLY A 11 1.05 4.96 2.71
C GLY A 11 0.71 6.39 3.14
N ALA A 12 0.16 7.20 2.25
CA ALA A 12 -0.29 8.55 2.58
C ALA A 12 -1.36 8.56 3.68
N ALA A 13 -2.31 7.62 3.65
CA ALA A 13 -3.35 7.50 4.67
C ALA A 13 -2.79 7.13 6.05
N ILE A 14 -1.81 6.23 6.11
CA ILE A 14 -1.10 5.88 7.36
C ILE A 14 -0.35 7.12 7.87
N GLY A 15 0.39 7.80 6.99
CA GLY A 15 1.14 9.01 7.32
C GLY A 15 0.29 10.18 7.79
N ASP A 16 -0.97 10.28 7.35
CA ASP A 16 -1.94 11.28 7.80
C ASP A 16 -2.28 11.18 9.30
N ASN A 17 -1.93 10.06 9.95
CA ASN A 17 -2.07 9.90 11.40
C ASN A 17 -0.92 10.54 12.20
N ALA A 18 0.15 10.97 11.53
CA ALA A 18 1.16 11.82 12.15
C ALA A 18 0.57 13.21 12.44
N LYS A 19 1.16 13.93 13.40
CA LYS A 19 0.72 15.28 13.81
C LYS A 19 1.69 16.34 13.29
N PRO A 20 1.67 16.70 12.00
CA PRO A 20 2.59 17.70 11.45
C PRO A 20 2.31 19.07 12.06
N GLU A 21 3.37 19.86 12.26
CA GLU A 21 3.30 21.25 12.72
C GLU A 21 3.17 22.24 11.55
N SER A 22 3.48 21.80 10.33
CA SER A 22 3.41 22.64 9.13
C SER A 22 2.93 21.88 7.88
N LYS A 23 2.45 22.61 6.86
CA LYS A 23 2.08 22.03 5.56
C LYS A 23 3.27 21.36 4.86
N SER A 24 4.47 21.92 5.01
CA SER A 24 5.70 21.35 4.45
C SER A 24 6.06 20.02 5.11
N GLU A 25 5.96 19.94 6.44
CA GLU A 25 6.14 18.70 7.18
C GLU A 25 5.07 17.67 6.80
N GLN A 26 3.81 18.09 6.64
CA GLN A 26 2.72 17.21 6.21
C GLN A 26 2.99 16.59 4.84
N LEU A 27 3.44 17.40 3.86
CA LEU A 27 3.80 16.90 2.54
C LEU A 27 4.97 15.91 2.63
N PHE A 28 6.02 16.26 3.39
CA PHE A 28 7.18 15.39 3.57
C PHE A 28 6.79 14.05 4.21
N LEU A 29 5.98 14.07 5.28
CA LEU A 29 5.49 12.86 5.93
C LEU A 29 4.67 12.02 4.96
N SER A 30 3.76 12.64 4.19
CA SER A 30 2.97 11.93 3.19
C SER A 30 3.87 11.20 2.18
N LEU A 31 4.84 11.91 1.61
CA LEU A 31 5.81 11.34 0.67
C LEU A 31 6.70 10.27 1.30
N PHE A 32 7.14 10.46 2.55
CA PHE A 32 7.94 9.49 3.28
C PHE A 32 7.18 8.18 3.50
N PHE A 33 5.94 8.27 3.99
CA PHE A 33 5.11 7.08 4.20
C PHE A 33 4.68 6.42 2.88
N MET A 34 4.39 7.20 1.83
CA MET A 34 4.19 6.65 0.47
C MET A 34 5.42 5.85 0.03
N GLY A 35 6.62 6.43 0.21
CA GLY A 35 7.88 5.78 -0.14
C GLY A 35 8.10 4.47 0.60
N LEU A 36 7.78 4.40 1.90
CA LEU A 36 7.91 3.15 2.68
C LEU A 36 7.02 2.03 2.13
N VAL A 37 5.76 2.32 1.79
CA VAL A 37 4.84 1.30 1.27
C VAL A 37 5.19 0.93 -0.17
N VAL A 38 5.66 1.87 -0.99
CA VAL A 38 6.01 1.62 -2.41
C VAL A 38 7.37 0.95 -2.55
N CYS A 39 8.24 1.01 -1.54
CA CYS A 39 9.63 0.54 -1.64
C CYS A 39 9.80 -0.88 -2.18
N PRO A 40 8.97 -1.89 -1.83
CA PRO A 40 9.07 -3.23 -2.42
C PRO A 40 8.92 -3.24 -3.94
N ASP A 41 7.99 -2.45 -4.50
CA ASP A 41 7.72 -2.34 -5.95
C ASP A 41 8.91 -1.74 -6.73
N LEU A 42 9.94 -1.21 -6.08
CA LEU A 42 11.13 -0.69 -6.77
C LEU A 42 11.96 -1.79 -7.41
N ASP A 43 11.77 -3.06 -7.03
CA ASP A 43 12.40 -4.20 -7.72
C ASP A 43 11.96 -4.32 -9.18
N TYR A 44 10.75 -3.86 -9.53
CA TYR A 44 10.27 -3.80 -10.91
C TYR A 44 11.12 -2.91 -11.81
N LEU A 45 11.79 -1.90 -11.26
CA LEU A 45 12.74 -1.09 -12.02
C LEU A 45 13.91 -1.95 -12.53
N LEU A 46 14.34 -2.94 -11.75
CA LEU A 46 15.39 -3.86 -12.19
C LEU A 46 14.92 -4.71 -13.37
N THR A 47 13.67 -5.17 -13.33
CA THR A 47 13.06 -5.91 -14.44
C THR A 47 12.85 -5.02 -15.67
N TRP A 48 12.36 -3.80 -15.51
CA TRP A 48 12.05 -2.91 -16.64
C TRP A 48 13.28 -2.31 -17.31
N CYS A 49 14.26 -1.87 -16.51
CA CYS A 49 15.45 -1.20 -17.04
C CYS A 49 16.55 -2.18 -17.46
N PHE A 50 16.67 -3.33 -16.78
CA PHE A 50 17.78 -4.26 -16.98
C PHE A 50 17.34 -5.67 -17.39
N GLY A 51 16.04 -5.95 -17.50
CA GLY A 51 15.53 -7.28 -17.87
C GLY A 51 15.76 -8.35 -16.80
N VAL A 52 16.12 -7.97 -15.58
CA VAL A 52 16.41 -8.90 -14.49
C VAL A 52 15.10 -9.38 -13.86
N ASN A 53 14.78 -10.66 -14.04
CA ASN A 53 13.63 -11.31 -13.40
C ASN A 53 14.04 -11.89 -12.05
N ILE A 54 13.63 -11.26 -10.96
CA ILE A 54 13.89 -11.74 -9.60
C ILE A 54 12.74 -12.66 -9.17
N ALA A 55 13.02 -13.94 -9.02
CA ALA A 55 12.07 -14.94 -8.53
C ALA A 55 12.76 -15.91 -7.55
N PRO A 56 12.23 -16.11 -6.33
CA PRO A 56 11.04 -15.46 -5.76
C PRO A 56 11.33 -13.99 -5.36
N ARG A 57 10.28 -13.16 -5.34
CA ARG A 57 10.39 -11.72 -5.03
C ARG A 57 10.53 -11.47 -3.53
N TYR A 58 11.74 -11.61 -3.00
CA TYR A 58 12.01 -11.46 -1.55
C TYR A 58 11.70 -10.06 -1.00
N THR A 59 11.69 -9.03 -1.85
CA THR A 59 11.20 -7.67 -1.57
C THR A 59 9.75 -7.62 -1.08
N HIS A 60 8.91 -8.57 -1.51
CA HIS A 60 7.49 -8.69 -1.14
C HIS A 60 7.28 -9.66 0.04
N SER A 61 8.15 -9.57 1.05
CA SER A 61 8.13 -10.43 2.24
C SER A 61 8.09 -9.63 3.54
N ILE A 62 7.70 -10.30 4.63
CA ILE A 62 7.77 -9.73 5.98
C ILE A 62 9.22 -9.36 6.34
N GLY A 63 10.19 -10.20 5.98
CA GLY A 63 11.61 -9.93 6.21
C GLY A 63 12.08 -8.64 5.56
N ALA A 64 11.79 -8.45 4.27
CA ALA A 64 12.11 -7.21 3.58
C ALA A 64 11.35 -6.01 4.18
N SER A 65 10.08 -6.20 4.55
CA SER A 65 9.29 -5.16 5.24
C SER A 65 9.92 -4.73 6.56
N LEU A 66 10.48 -5.66 7.34
CA LEU A 66 11.21 -5.35 8.57
C LEU A 66 12.50 -4.57 8.30
N VAL A 67 13.24 -4.92 7.25
CA VAL A 67 14.43 -4.15 6.82
C VAL A 67 14.03 -2.73 6.43
N ILE A 68 12.97 -2.55 5.65
CA ILE A 68 12.43 -1.24 5.27
C ILE A 68 12.01 -0.44 6.51
N ALA A 69 11.36 -1.09 7.50
CA ALA A 69 11.01 -0.46 8.77
C ALA A 69 12.24 0.01 9.54
N CYS A 70 13.27 -0.83 9.65
CA CYS A 70 14.55 -0.48 10.29
C CYS A 70 15.22 0.72 9.59
N ILE A 71 15.24 0.74 8.26
CA ILE A 71 15.75 1.87 7.48
C ILE A 71 14.92 3.12 7.77
N GLY A 72 13.58 3.04 7.75
CA GLY A 72 12.69 4.18 8.05
C GLY A 72 12.90 4.74 9.46
N LEU A 73 13.06 3.87 10.45
CA LEU A 73 13.39 4.25 11.83
C LEU A 73 14.79 4.88 11.93
N GLY A 74 15.77 4.34 11.21
CA GLY A 74 17.11 4.91 11.08
C GLY A 74 17.09 6.31 10.47
N LEU A 75 16.36 6.49 9.36
CA LEU A 75 16.16 7.79 8.72
C LEU A 75 15.52 8.80 9.67
N LYS A 76 14.50 8.39 10.44
CA LYS A 76 13.92 9.23 11.50
C LYS A 76 14.94 9.61 12.57
N LYS A 77 15.75 8.67 13.04
CA LYS A 77 16.67 8.88 14.17
C LYS A 77 17.93 9.65 13.80
N TYR A 78 18.43 9.50 12.57
CA TYR A 78 19.77 9.97 12.19
C TYR A 78 19.79 11.01 11.06
N VAL A 79 18.80 11.00 10.14
CA VAL A 79 18.86 11.83 8.92
C VAL A 79 17.80 12.94 8.94
N PHE A 80 16.54 12.58 9.10
CA PHE A 80 15.39 13.49 9.02
C PHE A 80 14.80 13.80 10.40
N VAL A 81 15.66 13.91 11.43
CA VAL A 81 15.28 14.06 12.84
C VAL A 81 14.22 15.13 13.07
N LYS A 82 14.39 16.31 12.46
CA LYS A 82 13.43 17.43 12.62
C LYS A 82 12.13 17.19 11.85
N ARG A 83 12.19 16.60 10.65
CA ARG A 83 11.01 16.41 9.76
C ARG A 83 10.17 15.19 10.11
N LEU A 84 10.75 14.19 10.78
CA LEU A 84 10.08 12.96 11.21
C LEU A 84 9.86 12.91 12.72
N ARG A 85 10.08 14.02 13.44
CA ARG A 85 9.87 14.11 14.89
C ARG A 85 8.47 13.67 15.29
N ASN A 86 7.46 14.11 14.54
CA ASN A 86 6.05 13.81 14.79
C ASN A 86 5.57 12.50 14.14
N ALA A 87 6.44 11.79 13.42
CA ALA A 87 6.12 10.47 12.88
C ALA A 87 6.20 9.43 14.00
N ASN A 88 5.08 8.79 14.33
CA ASN A 88 5.09 7.70 15.30
C ASN A 88 5.87 6.50 14.73
N SER A 89 6.80 5.93 15.51
CA SER A 89 7.61 4.77 15.10
C SER A 89 6.75 3.55 14.76
N LEU A 90 5.62 3.36 15.44
CA LEU A 90 4.66 2.31 15.11
C LEU A 90 4.06 2.49 13.71
N LEU A 91 3.74 3.74 13.32
CA LEU A 91 3.22 4.01 11.97
C LEU A 91 4.26 3.65 10.91
N ILE A 92 5.56 3.89 11.17
CA ILE A 92 6.65 3.51 10.25
C ILE A 92 6.64 1.99 10.04
N CYS A 93 6.59 1.21 11.11
CA CYS A 93 6.52 -0.25 11.01
C CYS A 93 5.25 -0.72 10.28
N VAL A 94 4.08 -0.14 10.61
CA VAL A 94 2.81 -0.50 9.97
C VAL A 94 2.84 -0.19 8.49
N ALA A 95 3.39 0.95 8.07
CA ALA A 95 3.53 1.30 6.67
C ALA A 95 4.43 0.31 5.92
N SER A 96 5.58 -0.05 6.48
CA SER A 96 6.48 -1.01 5.83
C SER A 96 5.84 -2.39 5.64
N ILE A 97 4.95 -2.82 6.53
CA ILE A 97 4.24 -4.11 6.43
C ILE A 97 2.99 -4.02 5.52
N ALA A 98 2.38 -2.83 5.40
CA ALA A 98 1.14 -2.64 4.66
C ALA A 98 1.24 -3.11 3.21
N HIS A 99 2.42 -2.98 2.59
CA HIS A 99 2.67 -3.48 1.24
C HIS A 99 2.35 -4.98 1.10
N VAL A 100 2.97 -5.81 1.94
CA VAL A 100 2.80 -7.27 1.90
C VAL A 100 1.34 -7.67 2.14
N LEU A 101 0.66 -6.96 3.04
CA LEU A 101 -0.76 -7.20 3.30
C LEU A 101 -1.61 -6.88 2.07
N MET A 102 -1.36 -5.75 1.39
CA MET A 102 -2.09 -5.36 0.19
C MET A 102 -1.87 -6.35 -0.95
N ASP A 103 -0.63 -6.78 -1.15
CA ASP A 103 -0.30 -7.78 -2.15
C ASP A 103 -0.92 -9.14 -1.86
N TYR A 104 -0.95 -9.55 -0.59
CA TYR A 104 -1.63 -10.76 -0.19
C TYR A 104 -3.13 -10.72 -0.52
N CYS A 105 -3.78 -9.56 -0.32
CA CYS A 105 -5.18 -9.33 -0.67
C CYS A 105 -5.45 -9.40 -2.19
N VAL A 106 -4.45 -9.35 -3.06
CA VAL A 106 -4.65 -9.57 -4.52
C VAL A 106 -4.86 -11.05 -4.84
N GLY A 107 -4.35 -11.97 -4.03
CA GLY A 107 -4.59 -13.41 -4.12
C GLY A 107 -4.00 -14.17 -5.32
N VAL A 108 -3.70 -13.52 -6.45
CA VAL A 108 -3.26 -14.25 -7.65
C VAL A 108 -1.74 -14.50 -7.67
N HIS A 109 -0.95 -13.63 -7.04
CA HIS A 109 0.52 -13.67 -7.13
C HIS A 109 1.13 -14.39 -5.93
N LYS A 110 1.85 -15.47 -6.18
CA LYS A 110 2.59 -16.19 -5.14
C LYS A 110 3.84 -15.40 -4.75
N ASN A 111 3.89 -14.93 -3.52
CA ASN A 111 5.01 -14.18 -2.96
C ASN A 111 5.60 -14.94 -1.75
N PRO A 112 6.90 -14.80 -1.45
CA PRO A 112 7.55 -15.42 -0.29
C PRO A 112 7.22 -14.66 1.01
N ILE A 113 5.94 -14.62 1.38
CA ILE A 113 5.40 -13.75 2.44
C ILE A 113 6.16 -13.92 3.77
N PHE A 114 6.47 -15.16 4.15
CA PHE A 114 7.10 -15.49 5.43
C PHE A 114 8.63 -15.52 5.38
N TRP A 115 9.27 -15.17 4.27
CA TRP A 115 10.73 -15.02 4.25
C TRP A 115 11.16 -13.98 5.32
N PRO A 116 12.22 -14.23 6.10
CA PRO A 116 13.24 -15.27 5.94
C PRO A 116 12.99 -16.58 6.69
N LEU A 117 11.80 -16.80 7.26
CA LEU A 117 11.50 -18.02 8.03
C LEU A 117 11.33 -19.24 7.13
N THR A 118 10.85 -19.05 5.89
CA THR A 118 10.70 -20.09 4.88
C THR A 118 10.77 -19.48 3.47
N ASP A 119 11.29 -20.24 2.52
CA ASP A 119 11.33 -19.88 1.09
C ASP A 119 10.05 -20.25 0.34
N SER A 120 9.05 -20.82 1.03
CA SER A 120 7.76 -21.16 0.43
C SER A 120 7.00 -19.91 -0.04
N VAL A 121 6.32 -20.03 -1.18
CA VAL A 121 5.51 -18.95 -1.75
C VAL A 121 4.03 -19.16 -1.49
N TYR A 122 3.33 -18.09 -1.12
CA TYR A 122 1.94 -18.12 -0.66
C TYR A 122 1.10 -17.11 -1.44
N ALA A 123 -0.17 -17.43 -1.64
CA ALA A 123 -1.19 -16.54 -2.19
C ALA A 123 -2.58 -16.94 -1.64
N LEU A 124 -3.52 -16.01 -1.58
CA LEU A 124 -4.91 -16.35 -1.26
C LEU A 124 -5.59 -17.05 -2.44
N ASN A 125 -6.44 -18.03 -2.18
CA ASN A 125 -7.21 -18.68 -3.25
C ASN A 125 -8.22 -17.72 -3.93
N HIS A 126 -8.54 -16.59 -3.30
CA HIS A 126 -9.42 -15.56 -3.83
C HIS A 126 -8.83 -14.17 -3.53
N GLY A 127 -8.79 -13.31 -4.54
CA GLY A 127 -8.32 -11.93 -4.42
C GLY A 127 -9.44 -10.98 -4.01
N PHE A 128 -9.25 -10.24 -2.92
CA PHE A 128 -10.11 -9.10 -2.56
C PHE A 128 -9.80 -7.86 -3.39
N LEU A 129 -8.56 -7.73 -3.89
CA LEU A 129 -8.13 -6.67 -4.79
C LEU A 129 -7.88 -7.23 -6.19
N PRO A 130 -8.26 -6.50 -7.25
CA PRO A 130 -7.99 -6.95 -8.60
C PRO A 130 -6.49 -6.79 -8.89
N SER A 131 -5.88 -7.76 -9.58
CA SER A 131 -4.49 -7.62 -10.01
C SER A 131 -4.37 -6.54 -11.08
N ALA A 132 -3.59 -5.48 -10.82
CA ALA A 132 -3.41 -4.39 -11.78
C ALA A 132 -2.67 -4.83 -13.07
N GLY A 133 -1.96 -5.97 -13.07
CA GLY A 133 -1.25 -6.44 -14.27
C GLY A 133 -0.05 -5.54 -14.62
N LYS A 134 0.42 -5.62 -15.88
CA LYS A 134 1.51 -4.76 -16.37
C LYS A 134 1.00 -3.33 -16.57
N LEU A 135 1.82 -2.33 -16.21
CA LEU A 135 1.56 -0.93 -16.54
C LEU A 135 1.54 -0.77 -18.06
N ASP A 136 0.34 -0.65 -18.63
CA ASP A 136 0.10 -0.37 -20.03
C ASP A 136 -1.10 0.57 -20.12
N ILE A 137 -0.83 1.81 -20.53
CA ILE A 137 -1.83 2.88 -20.61
C ILE A 137 -2.90 2.57 -21.66
N LEU A 138 -2.58 1.74 -22.67
CA LEU A 138 -3.53 1.36 -23.71
C LEU A 138 -4.37 0.13 -23.30
N ASN A 139 -4.02 -0.52 -22.19
CA ASN A 139 -4.71 -1.71 -21.74
C ASN A 139 -6.00 -1.36 -20.99
N PHE A 140 -7.14 -1.65 -21.61
CA PHE A 140 -8.45 -1.49 -20.99
C PHE A 140 -8.58 -2.23 -19.64
N TYR A 141 -8.02 -3.43 -19.53
CA TYR A 141 -8.08 -4.23 -18.30
C TYR A 141 -7.28 -3.60 -17.16
N PHE A 142 -6.19 -2.91 -17.46
CA PHE A 142 -5.42 -2.15 -16.47
C PHE A 142 -6.30 -1.07 -15.84
N TRP A 143 -6.93 -0.22 -16.65
CA TRP A 143 -7.79 0.86 -16.16
C TRP A 143 -9.02 0.34 -15.42
N ARG A 144 -9.68 -0.69 -15.95
CA ARG A 144 -10.81 -1.34 -15.28
C ARG A 144 -10.41 -1.82 -13.88
N ASN A 145 -9.30 -2.57 -13.78
CA ASN A 145 -8.83 -3.11 -12.51
C ASN A 145 -8.38 -1.99 -11.56
N LEU A 146 -7.71 -0.96 -12.06
CA LEU A 146 -7.30 0.20 -11.27
C LEU A 146 -8.51 0.97 -10.70
N ILE A 147 -9.57 1.18 -11.49
CA ILE A 147 -10.80 1.84 -11.00
C ILE A 147 -11.44 1.03 -9.88
N ILE A 148 -11.56 -0.29 -10.05
CA ILE A 148 -12.14 -1.17 -9.03
C ILE A 148 -11.26 -1.17 -7.77
N GLU A 149 -9.95 -1.25 -7.93
CA GLU A 149 -8.99 -1.18 -6.83
C GLU A 149 -9.10 0.15 -6.08
N MET A 150 -9.17 1.28 -6.78
CA MET A 150 -9.37 2.60 -6.15
C MET A 150 -10.73 2.70 -5.47
N GLY A 151 -11.78 2.09 -6.04
CA GLY A 151 -13.10 1.99 -5.41
C GLY A 151 -13.06 1.24 -4.07
N ILE A 152 -12.11 0.33 -3.87
CA ILE A 152 -11.88 -0.37 -2.59
C ILE A 152 -10.94 0.45 -1.69
N LEU A 153 -9.80 0.88 -2.22
CA LEU A 153 -8.72 1.46 -1.43
C LEU A 153 -8.99 2.90 -1.00
N VAL A 154 -9.75 3.70 -1.74
CA VAL A 154 -10.12 5.07 -1.32
C VAL A 154 -11.00 5.07 -0.06
N PRO A 155 -12.09 4.27 0.03
CA PRO A 155 -12.80 4.08 1.29
C PRO A 155 -11.91 3.58 2.42
N VAL A 156 -11.08 2.56 2.18
CA VAL A 156 -10.15 2.02 3.19
C VAL A 156 -9.17 3.10 3.68
N ALA A 157 -8.59 3.88 2.77
CA ALA A 157 -7.72 5.00 3.08
C ALA A 157 -8.44 6.06 3.91
N ALA A 158 -9.72 6.35 3.64
CA ALA A 158 -10.52 7.26 4.45
C ALA A 158 -10.76 6.75 5.88
N PHE A 159 -10.91 5.44 6.08
CA PHE A 159 -10.99 4.84 7.42
C PHE A 159 -9.64 4.80 8.15
N ILE A 160 -8.53 4.67 7.41
CA ILE A 160 -7.17 4.67 7.98
C ILE A 160 -6.67 6.09 8.30
N SER A 161 -7.03 7.09 7.50
CA SER A 161 -6.50 8.45 7.68
C SER A 161 -7.23 9.22 8.79
N ALA A 162 -6.50 10.09 9.50
CA ALA A 162 -7.09 10.87 10.59
C ALA A 162 -8.12 11.88 10.06
N ARG A 163 -7.80 12.57 8.96
CA ARG A 163 -8.71 13.51 8.29
C ARG A 163 -9.90 12.78 7.66
N GLY A 164 -9.68 11.61 7.07
CA GLY A 164 -10.73 10.77 6.51
C GLY A 164 -11.74 10.38 7.58
N ARG A 165 -11.30 9.77 8.69
CA ARG A 165 -12.19 9.41 9.81
C ARG A 165 -12.97 10.61 10.34
N ASN A 166 -12.33 11.77 10.49
CA ASN A 166 -13.02 12.99 10.95
C ASN A 166 -14.11 13.42 9.96
N THR A 167 -13.85 13.31 8.66
CA THR A 167 -14.81 13.63 7.59
C THR A 167 -15.97 12.65 7.60
N LEU A 168 -15.70 11.35 7.66
CA LEU A 168 -16.74 10.30 7.72
C LEU A 168 -17.63 10.45 8.96
N LYS A 169 -17.05 10.79 10.12
CA LYS A 169 -17.81 11.05 11.36
C LYS A 169 -18.72 12.28 11.24
N LYS A 170 -18.23 13.36 10.62
CA LYS A 170 -19.00 14.61 10.46
C LYS A 170 -20.06 14.52 9.38
N ARG A 171 -19.85 13.68 8.36
CA ARG A 171 -20.67 13.60 7.16
C ARG A 171 -21.08 12.16 6.92
N VAL A 172 -22.09 11.70 7.67
CA VAL A 172 -22.58 10.31 7.67
C VAL A 172 -22.95 9.82 6.26
N TYR A 173 -23.51 10.68 5.40
CA TYR A 173 -23.82 10.34 4.02
C TYR A 173 -22.58 9.96 3.20
N ILE A 174 -21.42 10.59 3.46
CA ILE A 174 -20.14 10.20 2.84
C ILE A 174 -19.68 8.85 3.37
N ALA A 175 -19.90 8.55 4.66
CA ALA A 175 -19.59 7.25 5.23
C ALA A 175 -20.44 6.13 4.61
N ILE A 176 -21.75 6.36 4.46
CA ILE A 176 -22.65 5.41 3.79
C ILE A 176 -22.21 5.19 2.34
N LEU A 177 -21.90 6.26 1.61
CA LEU A 177 -21.41 6.15 0.24
C LEU A 177 -20.08 5.38 0.17
N ALA A 178 -19.12 5.70 1.02
CA ALA A 178 -17.82 5.03 1.06
C ALA A 178 -17.96 3.52 1.33
N VAL A 179 -18.83 3.15 2.27
CA VAL A 179 -19.15 1.75 2.57
C VAL A 179 -19.86 1.08 1.39
N GLY A 180 -20.82 1.75 0.75
CA GLY A 180 -21.52 1.23 -0.43
C GLY A 180 -20.58 0.99 -1.61
N VAL A 181 -19.69 1.95 -1.90
CA VAL A 181 -18.66 1.82 -2.95
C VAL A 181 -17.70 0.68 -2.62
N LEU A 182 -17.23 0.60 -1.37
CA LEU A 182 -16.34 -0.48 -0.91
C LEU A 182 -16.98 -1.86 -1.12
N MET A 183 -18.25 -2.03 -0.73
CA MET A 183 -18.97 -3.30 -0.91
C MET A 183 -19.18 -3.63 -2.39
N LEU A 184 -19.60 -2.66 -3.20
CA LEU A 184 -19.84 -2.85 -4.63
C LEU A 184 -18.56 -3.24 -5.37
N CYS A 185 -17.48 -2.47 -5.19
CA CYS A 185 -16.20 -2.75 -5.85
C CYS A 185 -15.57 -4.04 -5.32
N GLY A 186 -15.68 -4.33 -4.02
CA GLY A 186 -15.25 -5.60 -3.44
C GLY A 186 -15.99 -6.80 -4.03
N TYR A 187 -17.32 -6.70 -4.18
CA TYR A 187 -18.14 -7.74 -4.82
C TYR A 187 -17.72 -7.98 -6.28
N ILE A 188 -17.54 -6.90 -7.06
CA ILE A 188 -17.07 -6.99 -8.44
C ILE A 188 -15.67 -7.63 -8.49
N SER A 189 -14.75 -7.21 -7.61
CA SER A 189 -13.39 -7.73 -7.56
C SER A 189 -13.35 -9.23 -7.30
N ILE A 190 -14.13 -9.72 -6.33
CA ILE A 190 -14.23 -11.16 -6.04
C ILE A 190 -14.73 -11.92 -7.28
N GLY A 191 -15.71 -11.36 -8.01
CA GLY A 191 -16.21 -11.93 -9.26
C GLY A 191 -15.18 -12.00 -10.39
N LEU A 192 -14.16 -11.13 -10.39
CA LEU A 192 -13.06 -11.16 -11.37
C LEU A 192 -11.99 -12.20 -11.05
N SER A 193 -11.97 -12.71 -9.81
CA SER A 193 -10.99 -13.70 -9.34
C SER A 193 -11.44 -15.16 -9.54
N ARG A 194 -12.67 -15.36 -10.00
CA ARG A 194 -13.25 -16.65 -10.41
C ARG A 194 -13.06 -16.85 -11.91
#